data_AF-A0A943FFL8-F1
#
_entry.id   AF-A0A943FFL8-F1
#
_cell.length_a   1.000
_cell.length_b   1.000
_cell.length_c   1.000
_cell.angle_alpha   90.00
_cell.angle_beta   90.00
_cell.angle_gamma   90.00
#
_symmetry.space_group_name_H-M   'P 1'
#
loop_
_entity.id
_entity.type
_entity.pdbx_description
1 polymer ?
#
loop_
_entity_poly.entity_id
_entity_poly.type
_entity_poly.pdbx_seq_one_letter_code
_entity_poly.pdbx_strand_id
1 'polypeptide(L)'
;MASAGAGSPGGGLSHPKSVVCQGIITYSSRLAAHAASLATSESDPSRKAELFKIAEVNAKVHANPPETFMKALQSIWTIQSLQSLETNQCSTSLGRVDQYLYPYFQRDIECGRITAQDAFELFSCFIPK
;
A
#
# COMPACT_ATOMS: atom_id res chain seq x y z
N MET A 1 -55.16 -10.61 -14.23
CA MET A 1 -54.02 -10.31 -15.12
C MET A 1 -52.85 -9.92 -14.25
N ALA A 2 -51.83 -10.78 -14.20
CA ALA A 2 -50.59 -10.53 -13.50
C ALA A 2 -49.66 -9.67 -14.35
N SER A 3 -48.99 -8.70 -13.76
CA SER A 3 -47.64 -8.33 -14.15
C SER A 3 -46.85 -7.93 -12.91
N ALA A 4 -46.11 -8.91 -12.38
CA ALA A 4 -45.04 -8.68 -11.42
C ALA A 4 -43.86 -8.05 -12.18
N GLY A 5 -43.60 -6.77 -11.94
CA GLY A 5 -42.33 -6.14 -12.30
C GLY A 5 -41.27 -6.58 -11.30
N ALA A 6 -40.42 -7.52 -11.69
CA ALA A 6 -39.29 -7.96 -10.89
C ALA A 6 -38.29 -6.79 -10.70
N GLY A 7 -38.30 -6.19 -9.52
CA GLY A 7 -37.20 -5.34 -9.07
C GLY A 7 -35.99 -6.21 -8.75
N SER A 8 -34.97 -6.18 -9.61
CA SER A 8 -33.69 -6.84 -9.35
C SER A 8 -33.01 -6.23 -8.12
N PRO A 9 -32.66 -7.02 -7.08
CA PRO A 9 -32.03 -6.51 -5.86
C PRO A 9 -30.51 -6.37 -6.01
N GLY A 10 -30.03 -5.76 -7.11
CA GLY A 10 -28.63 -5.83 -7.54
C GLY A 10 -27.83 -4.53 -7.51
N GLY A 11 -28.40 -3.38 -7.13
CA GLY A 11 -27.80 -2.06 -7.39
C GLY A 11 -27.14 -1.32 -6.22
N GLY A 12 -27.25 -1.79 -4.98
CA GLY A 12 -26.93 -0.96 -3.80
C GLY A 12 -25.48 -0.96 -3.31
N LEU A 13 -24.64 -1.89 -3.79
CA LEU A 13 -23.32 -2.18 -3.18
C LEU A 13 -22.13 -1.58 -3.94
N SER A 14 -22.33 -0.96 -5.10
CA SER A 14 -21.24 -0.44 -5.95
C SER A 14 -20.71 0.93 -5.49
N HIS A 15 -21.53 1.78 -4.88
CA HIS A 15 -21.16 3.13 -4.47
C HIS A 15 -20.25 3.24 -3.23
N PRO A 16 -20.50 2.51 -2.11
CA PRO A 16 -19.67 2.67 -0.92
C PRO A 16 -18.23 2.20 -1.16
N LYS A 17 -18.07 1.09 -1.89
CA LYS A 17 -16.76 0.49 -2.19
C LYS A 17 -15.90 1.41 -3.05
N SER A 18 -16.48 2.12 -4.02
CA SER A 18 -15.73 3.09 -4.83
C SER A 18 -15.25 4.28 -4.00
N VAL A 19 -16.01 4.73 -3.01
CA VAL A 19 -15.63 5.86 -2.13
C VAL A 19 -14.47 5.48 -1.21
N VAL A 20 -14.50 4.28 -0.63
CA VAL A 20 -13.40 3.79 0.23
C VAL A 20 -12.11 3.66 -0.57
N CYS A 21 -12.15 3.04 -1.76
CA CYS A 21 -10.98 2.93 -2.64
C CYS A 21 -10.42 4.32 -3.01
N GLN A 22 -11.28 5.28 -3.33
CA GLN A 22 -10.85 6.66 -3.61
C GLN A 22 -10.20 7.32 -2.38
N GLY A 23 -10.71 7.04 -1.17
CA GLY A 23 -10.12 7.48 0.08
C GLY A 23 -8.70 6.95 0.30
N ILE A 24 -8.49 5.66 0.04
CA ILE A 24 -7.16 5.01 0.13
C ILE A 24 -6.18 5.66 -0.86
N ILE A 25 -6.58 5.84 -2.12
CA ILE A 25 -5.76 6.50 -3.15
C ILE A 25 -5.40 7.93 -2.72
N THR A 26 -6.38 8.67 -2.18
CA THR A 26 -6.17 10.03 -1.69
C THR A 26 -5.19 10.08 -0.52
N TYR A 27 -5.33 9.17 0.45
CA TYR A 27 -4.41 9.05 1.58
C TYR A 27 -2.97 8.79 1.11
N SER A 28 -2.80 7.80 0.23
CA SER A 28 -1.49 7.45 -0.33
C SER A 28 -0.86 8.62 -1.10
N SER A 29 -1.67 9.37 -1.86
CA SER A 29 -1.22 10.54 -2.62
C SER A 29 -0.76 11.68 -1.71
N ARG A 30 -1.48 11.92 -0.60
CA ARG A 30 -1.08 12.91 0.42
C ARG A 30 0.22 12.51 1.12
N LEU A 31 0.38 11.23 1.43
CA LEU A 31 1.61 10.72 2.04
C LEU A 31 2.80 10.86 1.09
N ALA A 32 2.60 10.58 -0.20
CA ALA A 32 3.61 10.81 -1.23
C ALA A 32 4.03 12.28 -1.33
N ALA A 33 3.06 13.20 -1.38
CA ALA A 33 3.34 14.64 -1.42
C ALA A 33 4.09 15.12 -0.17
N HIS A 34 3.73 14.60 1.01
CA HIS A 34 4.42 14.93 2.25
C HIS A 34 5.87 14.41 2.26
N ALA A 35 6.09 13.16 1.85
CA ALA A 35 7.44 12.60 1.74
C ALA A 35 8.31 13.39 0.74
N ALA A 36 7.74 13.81 -0.39
CA ALA A 36 8.44 14.68 -1.34
C ALA A 36 8.79 16.05 -0.74
N SER A 37 7.87 16.65 0.02
CA SER A 37 8.15 17.91 0.75
C SER A 37 9.31 17.74 1.73
N LEU A 38 9.34 16.65 2.51
CA LEU A 38 10.44 16.37 3.44
C LEU A 38 11.76 16.19 2.69
N ALA A 39 11.75 15.50 1.54
CA ALA A 39 12.93 15.33 0.70
C ALA A 39 13.51 16.67 0.21
N THR A 40 12.65 17.67 -0.08
CA THR A 40 13.14 18.98 -0.53
C THR A 40 13.87 19.75 0.57
N SER A 41 13.45 19.61 1.82
CA SER A 41 14.06 20.24 3.00
C SER A 41 15.22 19.44 3.61
N GLU A 42 15.44 18.19 3.16
CA GLU A 42 16.49 17.33 3.68
C GLU A 42 17.88 17.73 3.16
N SER A 43 18.83 17.75 4.08
CA SER A 43 20.22 18.13 3.86
C SER A 43 21.12 16.94 3.57
N ASP A 44 20.87 15.79 4.20
CA ASP A 44 21.62 14.56 3.94
C ASP A 44 21.22 13.97 2.57
N PRO A 45 22.16 13.86 1.60
CA PRO A 45 21.87 13.31 0.28
C PRO A 45 21.31 11.87 0.31
N SER A 46 21.76 11.04 1.24
CA SER A 46 21.32 9.65 1.36
C SER A 46 19.86 9.61 1.81
N ARG A 47 19.55 10.29 2.92
CA ARG A 47 18.18 10.40 3.42
C ARG A 47 17.23 11.05 2.43
N LYS A 48 17.70 12.06 1.69
CA LYS A 48 16.92 12.72 0.64
C LYS A 48 16.52 11.75 -0.48
N ALA A 49 17.45 10.89 -0.92
CA ALA A 49 17.16 9.87 -1.92
C ALA A 49 16.12 8.85 -1.42
N GLU A 50 16.23 8.42 -0.16
CA GLU A 50 15.23 7.56 0.48
C GLU A 50 13.83 8.20 0.53
N LEU A 51 13.74 9.47 0.92
CA LEU A 51 12.46 10.18 1.01
C LEU A 51 11.80 10.33 -0.37
N PHE A 52 12.58 10.62 -1.41
CA PHE A 52 12.06 10.59 -2.79
C PHE A 52 11.60 9.19 -3.19
N LYS A 53 12.30 8.14 -2.76
CA LYS A 53 11.88 6.77 -3.03
C LYS A 53 10.56 6.43 -2.33
N ILE A 54 10.40 6.84 -1.08
CA ILE A 54 9.17 6.69 -0.30
C ILE A 54 8.01 7.42 -1.00
N ALA A 55 8.25 8.65 -1.48
CA ALA A 55 7.26 9.42 -2.23
C ALA A 55 6.85 8.70 -3.52
N GLU A 56 7.82 8.20 -4.29
CA GLU A 56 7.57 7.46 -5.54
C GLU A 56 6.73 6.19 -5.31
N VAL A 57 7.04 5.45 -4.24
CA VAL A 57 6.33 4.22 -3.89
C VAL A 57 4.89 4.54 -3.47
N ASN A 58 4.68 5.49 -2.55
CA ASN A 58 3.35 5.86 -2.09
C ASN A 58 2.47 6.47 -3.20
N ALA A 59 3.06 7.08 -4.24
CA ALA A 59 2.29 7.58 -5.37
C ALA A 59 1.70 6.46 -6.26
N LYS A 60 2.25 5.23 -6.21
CA LYS A 60 1.91 4.14 -7.16
C LYS A 60 1.15 2.96 -6.55
N VAL A 61 1.29 2.73 -5.25
CA VAL A 61 0.97 1.46 -4.57
C VAL A 61 -0.51 1.05 -4.51
N HIS A 62 -1.46 1.97 -4.75
CA HIS A 62 -2.91 1.68 -4.72
C HIS A 62 -3.65 2.05 -6.00
N ALA A 63 -2.97 2.69 -6.96
CA ALA A 63 -3.51 2.94 -8.29
C ALA A 63 -3.22 1.77 -9.25
N ASN A 64 -2.15 1.00 -8.96
CA ASN A 64 -1.71 -0.12 -9.78
C ASN A 64 -1.24 -1.28 -8.88
N PRO A 65 -1.24 -2.53 -9.37
CA PRO A 65 -0.63 -3.65 -8.66
C PRO A 65 0.83 -3.37 -8.27
N PRO A 66 1.31 -3.83 -7.11
CA PRO A 66 2.70 -3.65 -6.73
C PRO A 66 3.60 -4.43 -7.70
N GLU A 67 4.72 -3.81 -8.09
CA GLU A 67 5.68 -4.38 -9.05
C GLU A 67 7.01 -4.77 -8.39
N THR A 68 7.27 -4.28 -7.17
CA THR A 68 8.53 -4.44 -6.44
C THR A 68 8.24 -4.82 -4.99
N PHE A 69 9.24 -5.40 -4.32
CA PHE A 69 9.13 -5.81 -2.91
C PHE A 69 8.77 -4.64 -2.00
N MET A 70 9.42 -3.50 -2.17
CA MET A 70 9.12 -2.28 -1.41
C MET A 70 7.68 -1.78 -1.65
N LYS A 71 7.17 -1.84 -2.89
CA LYS A 71 5.79 -1.45 -3.19
C LYS A 71 4.78 -2.41 -2.55
N ALA A 72 5.07 -3.72 -2.56
CA ALA A 72 4.22 -4.72 -1.93
C ALA A 72 4.14 -4.53 -0.42
N LEU A 73 5.28 -4.34 0.25
CA LEU A 73 5.34 -4.02 1.69
C LEU A 73 4.56 -2.74 2.05
N GLN A 74 4.78 -1.67 1.28
CA GLN A 74 4.06 -0.41 1.53
C GLN A 74 2.55 -0.57 1.35
N SER A 75 2.11 -1.39 0.39
CA SER A 75 0.68 -1.66 0.15
C SER A 75 0.03 -2.26 1.38
N ILE A 76 0.65 -3.30 1.93
CA ILE A 76 0.16 -4.01 3.11
C ILE A 76 0.10 -3.06 4.30
N TRP A 77 1.17 -2.30 4.53
CA TRP A 77 1.23 -1.35 5.64
C TRP A 77 0.13 -0.28 5.55
N THR A 78 -0.11 0.29 4.36
CA THR A 78 -1.16 1.30 4.20
C THR A 78 -2.54 0.73 4.51
N ILE A 79 -2.87 -0.47 4.01
CA ILE A 79 -4.18 -1.09 4.28
C ILE A 79 -4.33 -1.40 5.77
N GLN A 80 -3.31 -2.00 6.39
CA GLN A 80 -3.35 -2.34 7.81
C GLN A 80 -3.50 -1.08 8.69
N SER A 81 -2.81 0.01 8.34
CA SER A 81 -2.92 1.28 9.05
C SER A 81 -4.32 1.90 8.95
N LEU A 82 -4.95 1.80 7.79
CA LEU A 82 -6.30 2.35 7.56
C LEU A 82 -7.39 1.50 8.23
N GLN A 83 -7.20 0.19 8.39
CA GLN A 83 -8.16 -0.66 9.10
C GLN A 83 -8.38 -0.20 10.55
N SER A 84 -7.31 0.24 11.22
CA SER A 84 -7.38 0.81 12.57
C SER A 84 -8.15 2.13 12.65
N LEU A 85 -8.27 2.87 11.52
CA LEU A 85 -9.07 4.10 11.44
C LEU A 85 -10.54 3.81 11.16
N GLU A 86 -10.84 2.73 10.43
CA GLU A 86 -12.21 2.35 10.10
C GLU A 86 -12.93 1.77 11.31
N THR A 87 -12.26 0.90 12.07
CA THR A 87 -12.82 0.29 13.28
C THR A 87 -11.73 0.11 14.32
N ASN A 88 -12.10 0.27 15.59
CA ASN A 88 -11.20 -0.06 16.69
C ASN A 88 -11.18 -1.59 16.90
N GLN A 89 -10.54 -2.31 15.97
CA GLN A 89 -10.32 -3.76 16.03
C GLN A 89 -8.87 -4.07 16.39
N CYS A 90 -8.67 -5.10 17.23
CA CYS A 90 -7.37 -5.43 17.82
C CYS A 90 -6.75 -6.73 17.24
N SER A 91 -7.35 -7.34 16.22
CA SER A 91 -6.94 -8.67 15.73
C SER A 91 -6.83 -8.75 14.20
N THR A 92 -6.14 -7.78 13.60
CA THR A 92 -5.81 -7.84 12.17
C THR A 92 -4.54 -8.64 11.97
N SER A 93 -4.67 -9.84 11.41
CA SER A 93 -3.53 -10.70 11.06
C SER A 93 -3.13 -10.51 9.60
N LEU A 94 -1.82 -10.45 9.34
CA LEU A 94 -1.25 -10.32 8.00
C LEU A 94 -1.19 -11.64 7.21
N GLY A 95 -1.52 -12.75 7.85
CA GLY A 95 -1.46 -14.09 7.25
C GLY A 95 -0.03 -14.50 6.88
N ARG A 96 0.10 -15.23 5.76
CA ARG A 96 1.37 -15.76 5.27
C ARG A 96 2.15 -14.75 4.44
N VAL A 97 2.65 -13.72 5.14
CA VAL A 97 3.46 -12.63 4.58
C VAL A 97 4.61 -13.16 3.72
N ASP A 98 5.24 -14.25 4.17
CA ASP A 98 6.28 -14.97 3.46
C ASP A 98 5.85 -15.37 2.04
N GLN A 99 4.66 -15.97 1.89
CA GLN A 99 4.26 -16.57 0.61
C GLN A 99 3.90 -15.56 -0.45
N TYR A 100 3.13 -14.53 -0.11
CA TYR A 100 2.67 -13.57 -1.11
C TYR A 100 3.71 -12.47 -1.39
N LEU A 101 4.67 -12.23 -0.50
CA LEU A 101 5.80 -11.33 -0.77
C LEU A 101 6.96 -12.00 -1.51
N TYR A 102 7.13 -13.31 -1.36
CA TYR A 102 8.26 -14.04 -1.95
C TYR A 102 8.45 -13.81 -3.46
N PRO A 103 7.40 -13.79 -4.31
CA PRO A 103 7.57 -13.53 -5.74
C PRO A 103 8.10 -12.13 -6.07
N TYR A 104 7.92 -11.16 -5.17
CA TYR A 104 8.47 -9.80 -5.32
C TYR A 104 9.90 -9.74 -4.80
N PHE A 105 10.16 -10.37 -3.65
CA PHE A 105 11.49 -10.50 -3.08
C PHE A 105 12.44 -11.20 -4.05
N GLN A 106 12.09 -12.40 -4.52
CA GLN A 106 12.91 -13.19 -5.43
C GLN A 106 13.24 -12.42 -6.71
N ARG A 107 12.24 -11.81 -7.33
CA ARG A 107 12.41 -11.01 -8.56
C ARG A 107 13.34 -9.82 -8.35
N ASP A 108 13.16 -9.07 -7.26
CA ASP A 108 13.97 -7.89 -6.99
C ASP A 108 15.43 -8.25 -6.67
N ILE A 109 15.67 -9.41 -6.04
CA ILE A 109 17.01 -9.97 -5.82
C ILE A 109 17.64 -10.41 -7.15
N GLU A 110 16.91 -11.18 -7.97
CA GLU A 110 17.42 -11.72 -9.25
C GLU A 110 17.74 -10.62 -10.27
N CYS A 111 16.96 -9.54 -10.30
CA CYS A 111 17.24 -8.39 -11.16
C CYS A 111 18.24 -7.38 -10.57
N GLY A 112 18.76 -7.64 -9.36
CA GLY A 112 19.72 -6.78 -8.67
C GLY A 112 19.15 -5.42 -8.25
N ARG A 113 17.83 -5.29 -8.11
CA ARG A 113 17.16 -4.05 -7.68
C ARG A 113 17.36 -3.80 -6.19
N ILE A 114 17.41 -4.86 -5.39
CA ILE A 114 17.70 -4.83 -3.96
C ILE A 114 18.71 -5.93 -3.63
N THR A 115 19.48 -5.74 -2.57
CA THR A 115 20.27 -6.80 -1.94
C THR A 115 19.45 -7.51 -0.88
N ALA A 116 19.94 -8.67 -0.42
CA ALA A 116 19.32 -9.36 0.72
C ALA A 116 19.34 -8.49 2.00
N GLN A 117 20.37 -7.65 2.15
CA GLN A 117 20.47 -6.71 3.27
C GLN A 117 19.41 -5.61 3.18
N ASP A 118 19.20 -5.03 1.99
CA ASP A 118 18.15 -4.02 1.79
C ASP A 118 16.76 -4.61 2.06
N ALA A 119 16.51 -5.84 1.59
CA ALA A 119 15.26 -6.53 1.86
C ALA A 119 15.04 -6.76 3.36
N PHE A 120 16.09 -7.14 4.08
CA PHE A 120 16.06 -7.32 5.53
C PHE A 120 15.78 -6.00 6.25
N GLU A 121 16.41 -4.90 5.85
CA GLU A 121 16.17 -3.58 6.41
C GLU A 121 14.73 -3.09 6.17
N LEU A 122 14.23 -3.25 4.94
CA LEU A 122 12.84 -2.92 4.60
C LEU A 122 11.84 -3.73 5.45
N PHE A 123 12.09 -5.03 5.62
CA PHE A 123 11.24 -5.89 6.42
C PHE A 123 11.34 -5.55 7.92
N SER A 124 12.53 -5.18 8.40
CA SER A 124 12.75 -4.73 9.77
C SER A 124 12.08 -3.39 10.05
N CYS A 125 11.95 -2.51 9.06
CA CYS A 125 11.14 -1.30 9.18
C CYS A 125 9.64 -1.58 9.20
N PHE A 126 9.20 -2.68 8.59
CA PHE A 126 7.79 -3.07 8.47
C PHE A 126 7.21 -3.68 9.76
N ILE A 127 7.97 -4.55 10.44
CA ILE A 127 7.51 -5.27 11.65
C ILE A 127 7.12 -4.36 12.84
N PRO A 128 7.92 -3.34 13.25
CA PRO A 128 7.66 -2.57 14.46
C PRO A 128 6.67 -1.42 14.28
N LYS A 129 6.11 -1.24 13.08
CA LYS A 129 5.21 -0.13 12.72
C LYS A 129 3.75 -0.50 12.89
#